data_AF-A0A4Y8RGW8-F1
#
_entry.id   AF-A0A4Y8RGW8-F1
#
_cell.length_a   1.000
_cell.length_b   1.000
_cell.length_c   1.000
_cell.angle_alpha   90.00
_cell.angle_beta   90.00
_cell.angle_gamma   90.00
#
_symmetry.space_group_name_H-M   'P 1'
#
loop_
_entity.id
_entity.type
_entity.pdbx_description
1 polymer ?
#
loop_
_entity_poly.entity_id
_entity_poly.type
_entity_poly.pdbx_seq_one_letter_code
_entity_poly.pdbx_strand_id
1 'polypeptide(L)' 'MVTDAFEQGRLAFRHNHPMSACRYPVGSDLRAQWMAGWNTARNAAPGGDGSAHPGMMSDARRVGDLGRPAAHES' A
#
# COMPACT_ATOMS: atom_id res chain seq x y z
N MET A 1 3.72 16.27 25.80
CA MET A 1 2.83 15.75 24.75
C MET A 1 3.70 15.03 23.72
N VAL A 2 3.88 13.71 23.87
CA VAL A 2 4.46 12.86 22.82
C VAL A 2 3.30 12.55 21.89
N THR A 3 3.26 13.18 20.72
CA THR A 3 2.37 12.72 19.66
C THR A 3 2.88 11.33 19.28
N ASP A 4 2.03 10.34 19.46
CA ASP A 4 2.38 8.95 19.20
C ASP A 4 2.84 8.83 17.74
N ALA A 5 4.09 8.42 17.53
CA ALA A 5 4.69 8.42 16.19
C ALA A 5 3.85 7.60 15.21
N PHE A 6 3.16 6.56 15.70
CA PHE A 6 2.19 5.78 14.97
C PHE A 6 0.99 6.61 14.49
N GLU A 7 0.38 7.43 15.36
CA GLU A 7 -0.71 8.31 14.97
C GLU A 7 -0.27 9.37 13.95
N GLN A 8 0.95 9.91 14.12
CA GLN A 8 1.52 10.82 13.13
C GLN A 8 1.69 10.15 11.75
N GLY A 9 2.08 8.88 11.71
CA GLY A 9 2.16 8.10 10.48
C GLY A 9 0.81 7.91 9.80
N ARG A 10 -0.22 7.57 10.59
CA ARG A 10 -1.60 7.46 10.09
C ARG A 10 -2.11 8.77 9.53
N LEU A 11 -1.87 9.87 10.24
CA LEU A 11 -2.27 11.21 9.82
C LEU A 11 -1.55 11.62 8.53
N ALA A 12 -0.25 11.34 8.42
CA ALA A 12 0.51 11.62 7.21
C ALA A 12 -0.12 10.98 5.97
N PHE A 13 -0.54 9.71 6.04
CA PHE A 13 -1.25 9.06 4.93
C PHE A 13 -2.56 9.78 4.58
N ARG A 14 -3.38 10.13 5.59
CA ARG A 14 -4.65 10.85 5.40
C ARG A 14 -4.47 12.22 4.73
N HIS A 15 -3.35 12.87 4.98
CA HIS A 15 -2.97 14.15 4.38
C HIS A 15 -2.17 14.00 3.07
N ASN A 16 -2.10 12.79 2.51
CA ASN A 16 -1.39 12.48 1.27
C ASN A 16 0.14 12.78 1.32
N HIS A 17 0.75 12.64 2.49
CA HIS A 17 2.19 12.74 2.64
C HIS A 17 2.88 11.39 2.34
N PRO A 18 3.99 11.39 1.57
CA PRO A 18 4.75 10.18 1.28
C PRO A 18 5.56 9.71 2.50
N MET A 19 5.95 8.43 2.51
CA MET A 19 6.80 7.88 3.58
C MET A 19 8.12 8.64 3.78
N SER A 20 8.67 9.21 2.70
CA SER A 20 9.90 10.03 2.76
C SER A 20 9.75 11.32 3.57
N ALA A 21 8.52 11.74 3.89
CA ALA A 21 8.26 12.90 4.77
C ALA A 21 8.52 12.61 6.25
N CYS A 22 8.86 11.37 6.61
CA CYS A 22 9.19 10.99 7.98
C CYS A 22 10.44 11.74 8.46
N ARG A 23 10.28 12.57 9.49
CA ARG A 23 11.33 13.41 10.08
C ARG A 23 12.21 12.67 11.09
N TYR A 24 11.81 11.46 11.46
CA TYR A 24 12.55 10.63 12.43
C TYR A 24 13.80 10.01 11.78
N PRO A 25 14.92 9.95 12.52
CA PRO A 25 16.17 9.41 12.01
C PRO A 25 16.03 7.92 11.68
N VAL A 26 16.78 7.48 10.67
CA VAL A 26 16.85 6.07 10.27
C VAL A 26 17.38 5.24 11.43
N GLY A 27 16.73 4.12 11.74
CA GLY A 27 17.08 3.25 12.86
C GLY A 27 16.44 3.61 14.21
N SER A 28 15.66 4.70 14.29
CA SER A 28 14.89 5.01 15.51
C SER A 28 13.58 4.23 15.60
N ASP A 29 13.21 3.83 16.82
CA ASP A 29 11.91 3.20 17.10
C ASP A 29 10.73 4.10 16.72
N LEU A 30 10.91 5.43 16.80
CA LEU A 30 9.90 6.40 16.38
C LEU A 30 9.66 6.34 14.86
N ARG A 31 10.71 6.17 14.06
CA ARG A 31 10.56 5.97 12.62
C ARG A 31 9.82 4.66 12.31
N ALA A 32 10.15 3.57 13.02
CA ALA A 32 9.47 2.29 12.87
C ALA A 32 7.97 2.40 13.18
N GLN A 33 7.63 3.05 14.30
CA GLN A 33 6.24 3.30 14.69
C GLN A 33 5.50 4.18 13.67
N TRP A 34 6.13 5.25 13.18
CA TRP A 34 5.56 6.11 12.16
C TRP A 34 5.28 5.37 10.85
N MET A 35 6.23 4.55 10.38
CA MET A 35 6.03 3.74 9.17
C MET A 35 4.93 2.70 9.35
N ALA A 36 4.81 2.09 10.54
CA ALA A 36 3.75 1.15 10.86
C ALA A 36 2.36 1.82 10.82
N GLY A 37 2.25 3.04 11.35
CA GLY A 37 1.03 3.85 11.29
C GLY A 37 0.62 4.20 9.87
N TRP A 38 1.57 4.67 9.05
CA TRP A 38 1.33 5.00 7.65
C TRP A 38 0.85 3.80 6.84
N ASN A 39 1.51 2.63 7.00
CA ASN A 39 1.09 1.39 6.35
C ASN A 39 -0.28 0.91 6.82
N THR A 40 -0.57 1.03 8.11
CA THR A 40 -1.90 0.67 8.65
C THR A 40 -2.99 1.53 8.02
N ALA A 41 -2.78 2.84 7.91
CA ALA A 41 -3.74 3.74 7.27
C ALA A 41 -3.91 3.44 5.77
N ARG A 42 -2.81 3.11 5.07
CA ARG A 42 -2.86 2.66 3.67
C ARG A 42 -3.67 1.38 3.49
N ASN A 43 -3.45 0.39 4.34
CA ASN A 43 -4.15 -0.91 4.26
C ASN A 43 -5.62 -0.81 4.68
N ALA A 44 -5.95 0.14 5.57
CA ALA A 44 -7.31 0.38 6.04
C ALA A 44 -8.13 1.25 5.06
N ALA A 45 -7.48 1.98 4.15
CA ALA A 45 -8.20 2.69 3.10
C ALA A 45 -8.86 1.65 2.18
N PRO A 46 -10.20 1.66 2.01
CA PRO A 46 -10.87 0.77 1.07
C PRO A 46 -10.25 1.04 -0.30
N GLY A 47 -9.54 0.04 -0.82
CA GLY A 47 -8.79 0.17 -2.05
C GLY A 47 -9.70 0.62 -3.18
N GLY A 48 -9.43 1.78 -3.74
CA GLY A 48 -9.55 1.90 -5.18
C GLY A 48 -8.63 0.85 -5.78
N ASP A 49 -9.24 -0.23 -6.25
CA ASP A 49 -8.75 -1.25 -7.18
C ASP A 49 -7.22 -1.42 -7.27
N GLY A 50 -6.73 -2.49 -6.65
CA GLY A 50 -5.78 -3.40 -7.31
C GLY A 50 -4.49 -2.84 -7.92
N SER A 51 -4.00 -1.67 -7.52
CA SER A 51 -2.84 -1.05 -8.18
C SER A 51 -1.63 -0.91 -7.26
N ALA A 52 -0.68 -1.82 -7.51
CA ALA A 52 0.76 -1.62 -7.45
C ALA A 52 1.36 -1.24 -6.07
N HIS A 53 1.89 -2.26 -5.39
CA HIS A 53 3.23 -2.13 -4.84
C HIS A 53 4.23 -2.18 -6.02
N PRO A 54 4.93 -1.10 -6.39
CA PRO A 54 6.09 -1.21 -7.26
C PRO A 54 7.25 -1.68 -6.38
N GLY A 55 7.32 -2.98 -6.11
CA GLY A 55 8.36 -3.51 -5.23
C GLY A 55 8.37 -5.02 -5.01
N MET A 56 7.34 -5.77 -5.41
CA MET A 56 7.41 -7.23 -5.42
C MET A 56 7.25 -7.73 -6.86
N MET A 57 8.38 -8.03 -7.49
CA MET A 57 8.41 -8.91 -8.65
C MET A 57 7.73 -10.22 -8.29
N SER A 58 6.67 -10.58 -9.01
CA SER A 58 6.33 -11.97 -9.33
C SER A 58 5.45 -11.96 -10.58
N ASP A 59 6.17 -11.76 -11.67
CA ASP A 59 5.85 -12.12 -13.04
C ASP A 59 5.54 -13.63 -13.13
N ALA A 60 4.32 -14.06 -12.79
CA ALA A 60 3.99 -15.50 -12.79
C ALA A 60 2.56 -15.89 -13.17
N ARG A 61 1.69 -14.96 -13.61
CA ARG A 61 0.38 -15.33 -14.20
C ARG A 61 0.09 -14.55 -15.47
N ARG A 62 1.00 -14.66 -16.43
CA ARG A 62 0.67 -14.45 -17.85
C ARG A 62 -0.37 -15.51 -18.28
N VAL A 63 -1.45 -15.01 -18.84
CA VAL A 63 -2.09 -15.55 -20.06
C VAL A 63 -2.73 -16.93 -19.91
N GLY A 64 -4.04 -16.95 -19.68
CA GLY A 64 -4.83 -18.16 -19.79
C GLY A 64 -6.33 -17.93 -19.75
N ASP A 65 -6.87 -16.91 -20.44
CA ASP A 65 -8.30 -16.89 -20.79
C ASP A 65 -8.60 -15.88 -21.93
N LEU A 66 -7.98 -16.09 -23.10
CA LEU A 66 -8.41 -15.44 -24.34
C LEU A 66 -8.56 -16.53 -25.40
N GLY A 67 -9.71 -17.17 -25.42
CA GLY A 67 -10.02 -18.16 -26.45
C GLY A 67 -11.18 -19.08 -26.11
N ARG A 68 -12.41 -18.56 -26.00
CA ARG A 68 -13.61 -19.40 -26.14
C ARG A 68 -14.56 -18.78 -27.17
N PRO A 69 -14.55 -19.25 -28.43
CA PRO A 69 -15.59 -18.87 -29.37
C PRO A 69 -16.93 -19.50 -28.95
N ALA A 70 -18.00 -18.71 -29.06
CA ALA A 70 -19.37 -19.11 -28.79
C ALA A 70 -19.77 -20.29 -29.70
N ALA A 71 -20.17 -21.41 -29.10
CA ALA A 71 -20.82 -22.49 -29.82
C ALA A 71 -22.25 -22.05 -30.17
N HIS A 72 -22.50 -21.91 -31.47
CA HIS A 72 -23.82 -21.82 -32.08
C HIS A 72 -24.20 -23.23 -32.52
N GLU A 73 -25.26 -23.80 -31.95
CA GLU A 73 -25.87 -25.02 -32.48
C GLU A 73 -27.37 -24.76 -32.71
N SER A 74 -27.78 -25.10 -33.94
CA SER A 74 -29.11 -24.90 -34.53
C SER A 74 -30.14 -25.91 -34.06
#